data_AF-A0A7S1SYR6-F1
#
_entry.id   AF-A0A7S1SYR6-F1
#
_cell.length_a   1.000
_cell.length_b   1.000
_cell.length_c   1.000
_cell.angle_alpha   90.00
_cell.angle_beta   90.00
_cell.angle_gamma   90.00
#
_symmetry.space_group_name_H-M   'P 1'
#
loop_
_entity.id
_entity.type
_entity.pdbx_description
1 polymer ?
#
loop_
_entity_poly.entity_id
_entity_poly.type
_entity_poly.pdbx_seq_one_letter_code
_entity_poly.pdbx_strand_id
1 'polypeptide(L)'
;MSGIEEPTVNATVVLPDQFIGSIMELCLERRGEQTEHASLGGGRSLLRYIIPLSELGSDFYDALKSRSKGYASFDYEEGEYRVADLQRLDVLINGDPVDALARVVHKSSAQRTGRDLCAKLKEQLDRSLFEVVIQASAQGKIVARETVKALRKNVLAKCYGGDVSRKRKLLEKQKAGKKKMRRVGKVDVPQEAFYALMRLN
;
A
#
# COMPACT_ATOMS: atom_id res chain seq x y z
N MET A 1 22.64 -7.09 20.87
CA MET A 1 21.20 -7.14 20.51
C MET A 1 21.13 -7.01 19.00
N SER A 2 20.78 -8.07 18.27
CA SER A 2 20.65 -8.01 16.81
C SER A 2 19.28 -7.40 16.46
N GLY A 3 19.23 -6.08 16.30
CA GLY A 3 18.08 -5.39 15.72
C GLY A 3 18.07 -5.52 14.20
N ILE A 4 16.90 -5.35 13.57
CA ILE A 4 16.85 -5.18 12.12
C ILE A 4 17.25 -3.73 11.83
N GLU A 5 18.21 -3.56 10.94
CA GLU A 5 18.71 -2.26 10.53
C GLU A 5 18.15 -1.88 9.17
N GLU A 6 17.89 -0.59 8.99
CA GLU A 6 17.55 -0.01 7.69
C GLU A 6 18.60 1.00 7.25
N PRO A 7 18.89 1.08 5.93
CA PRO A 7 19.76 2.12 5.41
C PRO A 7 19.07 3.48 5.55
N THR A 8 19.83 4.50 5.96
CA THR A 8 19.36 5.88 6.02
C THR A 8 20.16 6.75 5.07
N VAL A 9 19.65 7.96 4.81
CA VAL A 9 20.37 8.97 4.05
C VAL A 9 20.39 10.28 4.80
N ASN A 10 21.47 11.04 4.58
CA ASN A 10 21.59 12.43 4.99
C ASN A 10 20.97 13.31 3.91
N ALA A 11 19.69 13.61 4.06
CA ALA A 11 18.92 14.47 3.17
C ALA A 11 19.24 15.95 3.43
N THR A 12 19.56 16.69 2.37
CA THR A 12 19.72 18.14 2.38
C THR A 12 18.66 18.78 1.49
N VAL A 13 17.82 19.64 2.07
CA VAL A 13 16.79 20.38 1.35
C VAL A 13 17.12 21.87 1.42
N VAL A 14 17.14 22.55 0.28
CA VAL A 14 17.24 24.02 0.22
C VAL A 14 15.96 24.57 -0.38
N LEU A 15 15.35 25.53 0.29
CA LEU A 15 14.04 26.06 -0.08
C LEU A 15 13.84 27.52 0.39
N PRO A 16 12.90 28.26 -0.22
CA PRO A 16 12.45 29.54 0.32
C PRO A 16 11.73 29.39 1.67
N ASP A 17 11.89 30.37 2.56
CA ASP A 17 11.43 30.31 3.96
C ASP A 17 9.91 30.08 4.10
N GLN A 18 9.13 30.57 3.12
CA GLN A 18 7.67 30.42 3.10
C GLN A 18 7.18 28.97 3.02
N PHE A 19 8.03 28.01 2.65
CA PHE A 19 7.65 26.59 2.50
C PHE A 19 8.20 25.70 3.62
N ILE A 20 8.94 26.25 4.60
CA ILE A 20 9.60 25.47 5.66
C ILE A 20 8.62 24.53 6.36
N GLY A 21 7.49 25.05 6.85
CA GLY A 21 6.52 24.24 7.59
C GLY A 21 6.01 23.04 6.80
N SER A 22 5.63 23.25 5.54
CA SER A 22 5.11 22.18 4.67
C SER A 22 6.13 21.09 4.37
N ILE A 23 7.41 21.45 4.27
CA ILE A 23 8.51 20.50 4.03
C ILE A 23 8.92 19.80 5.32
N MET A 24 8.94 20.47 6.47
CA MET A 24 9.17 19.83 7.76
C MET A 24 8.12 18.76 8.06
N GLU A 25 6.84 19.06 7.80
CA GLU A 25 5.75 18.08 7.90
C GLU A 25 6.00 16.87 6.97
N LEU A 26 6.44 17.09 5.74
CA LEU A 26 6.77 16.01 4.80
C LEU A 26 7.90 15.13 5.32
N CYS A 27 9.00 15.72 5.80
CA CYS A 27 10.11 14.96 6.37
C CYS A 27 9.67 14.15 7.61
N LEU A 28 8.84 14.74 8.47
CA LEU A 28 8.32 14.05 9.66
C LEU A 28 7.40 12.87 9.30
N GLU A 29 6.50 13.04 8.32
CA GLU A 29 5.66 11.96 7.78
C GLU A 29 6.50 10.77 7.29
N ARG A 30 7.72 11.04 6.82
CA ARG A 30 8.70 10.05 6.32
C ARG A 30 9.70 9.58 7.37
N ARG A 31 9.37 9.75 8.65
CA ARG A 31 10.22 9.33 9.78
C ARG A 31 11.60 10.02 9.78
N GLY A 32 11.67 11.21 9.17
CA GLY A 32 12.87 12.03 9.13
C GLY A 32 13.19 12.64 10.48
N GLU A 33 14.43 12.53 10.90
CA GLU A 33 14.97 13.21 12.08
C GLU A 33 15.73 14.46 11.63
N GLN A 34 15.32 15.64 12.12
CA GLN A 34 15.98 16.88 11.77
C GLN A 34 17.35 16.97 12.46
N THR A 35 18.40 17.21 11.68
CA THR A 35 19.77 17.38 12.20
C THR A 35 20.23 18.84 12.17
N GLU A 36 19.84 19.59 11.15
CA GLU A 36 20.25 20.98 10.99
C GLU A 36 19.14 21.84 10.39
N HIS A 37 19.06 23.09 10.82
CA HIS A 37 18.32 24.14 10.15
C HIS A 37 19.17 25.41 10.16
N ALA A 38 19.56 25.87 8.98
CA ALA A 38 20.35 27.08 8.79
C ALA A 38 19.67 28.04 7.82
N SER A 39 19.60 29.32 8.16
CA SER A 39 19.18 30.36 7.20
C SER A 39 20.38 30.72 6.32
N LEU A 40 20.20 30.68 4.99
CA LEU A 40 21.24 30.99 4.01
C LEU A 40 21.28 32.49 3.63
N GLY A 41 20.38 33.29 4.20
CA GLY A 41 20.16 34.68 3.79
C GLY A 41 19.36 34.79 2.48
N GLY A 42 18.79 35.96 2.22
CA GLY A 42 17.99 36.20 1.00
C GLY A 42 16.66 35.44 0.96
N GLY A 43 16.09 35.10 2.12
CA GLY A 43 14.78 34.43 2.23
C GLY A 43 14.79 32.93 1.91
N ARG A 44 15.96 32.29 2.07
CA ARG A 44 16.16 30.85 1.86
C ARG A 44 16.72 30.20 3.11
N SER A 45 16.35 28.94 3.29
CA SER A 45 16.81 28.10 4.38
C SER A 45 17.27 26.74 3.87
N LEU A 46 18.22 26.17 4.60
CA LEU A 46 18.75 24.83 4.43
C LEU A 46 18.27 23.97 5.60
N LEU A 47 17.71 22.81 5.28
CA LEU A 47 17.29 21.80 6.23
C LEU A 47 18.08 20.52 5.99
N ARG A 48 18.62 19.94 7.05
CA ARG A 48 19.19 18.58 6.99
C ARG A 48 18.38 17.62 7.84
N TYR A 49 18.16 16.43 7.26
CA TYR A 49 17.41 15.36 7.87
C TYR A 49 18.14 14.04 7.69
N ILE A 50 17.96 13.13 8.65
CA ILE A 50 18.27 11.72 8.45
C ILE A 50 16.96 11.02 8.16
N ILE A 51 16.84 10.45 6.97
CA ILE A 51 15.60 9.82 6.49
C ILE A 51 15.91 8.37 6.10
N PRO A 52 15.07 7.40 6.49
CA PRO A 52 15.17 6.05 5.98
C PRO A 52 15.07 6.01 4.46
N LEU A 53 15.99 5.31 3.79
CA LEU A 53 16.03 5.25 2.33
C LEU A 53 14.72 4.68 1.74
N SER A 54 14.09 3.75 2.47
CA SER A 54 12.80 3.14 2.11
C SER A 54 11.64 4.14 1.96
N GLU A 55 11.73 5.30 2.61
CA GLU A 55 10.68 6.33 2.58
C GLU A 55 10.89 7.35 1.44
N LEU A 56 12.03 7.32 0.75
CA LEU A 56 12.34 8.25 -0.34
C LEU A 56 11.88 7.75 -1.73
N GLY A 57 11.74 6.44 -1.91
CA GLY A 57 11.47 5.82 -3.22
C GLY A 57 10.12 6.17 -3.85
N SER A 58 9.08 6.37 -3.03
CA SER A 58 7.69 6.23 -3.50
C SER A 58 7.08 7.47 -4.12
N ASP A 59 7.28 8.60 -3.47
CA ASP A 59 6.56 9.84 -3.76
C ASP A 59 7.20 11.05 -3.09
N PHE A 60 8.37 10.89 -2.46
CA PHE A 60 8.99 11.96 -1.70
C PHE A 60 9.33 13.17 -2.58
N TYR A 61 9.97 12.91 -3.74
CA TYR A 61 10.37 13.97 -4.66
C TYR A 61 9.16 14.70 -5.25
N ASP A 62 8.11 13.98 -5.65
CA ASP A 62 6.88 14.55 -6.19
C ASP A 62 6.14 15.37 -5.12
N ALA A 63 6.05 14.86 -3.89
CA ALA A 63 5.47 15.58 -2.77
C ALA A 63 6.28 16.84 -2.41
N LEU A 64 7.61 16.75 -2.42
CA LEU A 64 8.51 17.87 -2.17
C LEU A 64 8.29 18.98 -3.21
N LYS A 65 8.26 18.62 -4.50
CA LYS A 65 8.03 19.58 -5.59
C LYS A 65 6.62 20.17 -5.51
N SER A 66 5.60 19.37 -5.23
CA SER A 66 4.22 19.84 -5.08
C SER A 66 4.08 20.83 -3.91
N ARG A 67 4.55 20.48 -2.71
CA ARG A 67 4.45 21.33 -1.51
C ARG A 67 5.27 22.62 -1.59
N SER A 68 6.37 22.60 -2.36
CA SER A 68 7.24 23.76 -2.56
C SER A 68 6.93 24.55 -3.84
N LYS A 69 5.90 24.18 -4.63
CA LYS A 69 5.65 24.72 -5.98
C LYS A 69 6.88 24.63 -6.91
N GLY A 70 7.74 23.64 -6.68
CA GLY A 70 8.95 23.39 -7.44
C GLY A 70 10.21 24.11 -6.93
N TYR A 71 10.09 25.00 -5.94
CA TYR A 71 11.20 25.84 -5.46
C TYR A 71 12.19 25.13 -4.53
N ALA A 72 11.84 23.96 -3.99
CA ALA A 72 12.78 23.19 -3.17
C ALA A 72 13.75 22.38 -4.04
N SER A 73 15.03 22.41 -3.70
CA SER A 73 16.04 21.47 -4.19
C SER A 73 16.34 20.42 -3.12
N PHE A 74 16.61 19.20 -3.55
CA PHE A 74 16.90 18.07 -2.69
C PHE A 74 18.16 17.37 -3.17
N ASP A 75 19.02 17.06 -2.21
CA ASP A 75 20.23 16.28 -2.38
C ASP A 75 20.32 15.28 -1.23
N TYR A 76 20.96 14.13 -1.42
CA TYR A 76 21.14 13.15 -0.36
C TYR A 76 22.47 12.42 -0.50
N GLU A 77 23.04 12.08 0.65
CA GLU A 77 24.23 11.24 0.76
C GLU A 77 23.88 9.98 1.56
N GLU A 78 24.60 8.89 1.29
CA GLU A 78 24.46 7.66 2.09
C GLU A 78 24.73 7.95 3.57
N GLY A 79 23.78 7.53 4.41
CA GLY A 79 23.89 7.64 5.86
C GLY A 79 24.23 6.29 6.49
N GLU A 80 24.30 6.29 7.81
CA GLU A 80 24.55 5.07 8.58
C GLU A 80 23.31 4.15 8.60
N TYR A 81 23.54 2.87 8.79
CA TYR A 81 22.45 1.93 9.10
C TYR A 81 21.92 2.21 10.51
N ARG A 82 20.60 2.25 10.66
CA ARG A 82 19.95 2.49 11.95
C ARG A 82 18.98 1.37 12.28
N VAL A 83 18.93 1.00 13.57
CA VAL A 83 17.97 0.01 14.08
C VAL A 83 16.55 0.56 13.96
N ALA A 84 15.64 -0.22 13.38
CA ALA A 84 14.25 0.16 13.17
C ALA A 84 13.26 -0.98 13.48
N ASP A 85 12.03 -0.64 13.87
CA ASP A 85 10.95 -1.62 14.11
C ASP A 85 10.30 -2.02 12.77
N LEU A 86 11.02 -2.87 12.03
CA LEU A 86 10.61 -3.39 10.73
C LEU A 86 9.85 -4.71 10.86
N GLN A 87 8.86 -4.89 10.00
CA GLN A 87 8.09 -6.13 9.90
C GLN A 87 7.79 -6.50 8.45
N ARG A 88 7.67 -7.81 8.19
CA ARG A 88 7.24 -8.31 6.89
C ARG A 88 5.73 -8.13 6.74
N LEU A 89 5.33 -7.49 5.65
CA LEU A 89 3.95 -7.36 5.20
C LEU A 89 3.73 -8.33 4.05
N ASP A 90 2.87 -9.33 4.28
CA ASP A 90 2.49 -10.34 3.31
C ASP A 90 1.14 -10.01 2.70
N VAL A 91 0.97 -10.23 1.40
CA VAL A 91 -0.32 -10.14 0.72
C VAL A 91 -0.88 -11.54 0.52
N LEU A 92 -2.14 -11.75 0.89
CA LEU A 92 -2.83 -13.02 0.75
C LEU A 92 -4.05 -12.86 -0.16
N ILE A 93 -4.23 -13.81 -1.08
CA ILE A 93 -5.40 -13.91 -1.94
C ILE A 93 -6.12 -15.21 -1.59
N ASN A 94 -7.36 -15.11 -1.13
CA ASN A 94 -8.16 -16.23 -0.61
C ASN A 94 -7.47 -17.03 0.52
N GLY A 95 -6.50 -16.43 1.21
CA GLY A 95 -5.72 -17.05 2.27
C GLY A 95 -4.38 -17.62 1.82
N ASP A 96 -4.12 -17.66 0.50
CA ASP A 96 -2.84 -18.10 -0.04
C ASP A 96 -1.88 -16.89 -0.14
N PRO A 97 -0.67 -16.96 0.42
CA PRO A 97 0.31 -15.87 0.33
C PRO A 97 0.83 -15.72 -1.10
N VAL A 98 1.03 -14.48 -1.52
CA VAL A 98 1.64 -14.11 -2.79
C VAL A 98 3.00 -13.49 -2.50
N ASP A 99 4.03 -14.32 -2.42
CA ASP A 99 5.38 -13.93 -1.99
C ASP A 99 5.98 -12.78 -2.83
N ALA A 100 5.63 -12.72 -4.12
CA ALA A 100 6.08 -11.66 -5.02
C ALA A 100 5.64 -10.25 -4.58
N LEU A 101 4.58 -10.14 -3.78
CA LEU A 101 4.06 -8.86 -3.27
C LEU A 101 4.47 -8.58 -1.82
N ALA A 102 5.20 -9.51 -1.18
CA ALA A 102 5.67 -9.32 0.18
C ALA A 102 6.71 -8.19 0.24
N ARG A 103 6.67 -7.40 1.31
CA ARG A 103 7.59 -6.26 1.51
C ARG A 103 7.92 -6.07 2.97
N VAL A 104 9.11 -5.52 3.23
CA VAL A 104 9.50 -5.07 4.57
C VAL A 104 9.03 -3.64 4.74
N VAL A 105 8.31 -3.37 5.82
CA VAL A 105 7.76 -2.04 6.13
C VAL A 105 7.99 -1.73 7.60
N HIS A 106 8.03 -0.44 7.92
CA HIS A 106 8.00 -0.02 9.30
C HIS A 106 6.64 -0.37 9.94
N LYS A 107 6.66 -0.70 11.23
CA LYS A 107 5.45 -1.15 11.94
C LYS A 107 4.32 -0.12 11.94
N SER A 108 4.66 1.18 12.05
CA SER A 108 3.67 2.27 12.02
C SER A 108 3.01 2.43 10.65
N SER A 109 3.70 2.12 9.55
CA SER A 109 3.19 2.30 8.18
C SER A 109 2.45 1.07 7.65
N ALA A 110 2.68 -0.12 8.24
CA ALA A 110 2.11 -1.38 7.76
C ALA A 110 0.59 -1.38 7.53
N GLN A 111 -0.19 -0.71 8.38
CA GLN A 111 -1.64 -0.62 8.19
C GLN A 111 -2.00 0.23 6.96
N ARG A 112 -1.34 1.38 6.78
CA ARG A 112 -1.56 2.28 5.65
C ARG A 112 -1.16 1.59 4.36
N THR A 113 0.08 1.12 4.28
CA THR A 113 0.62 0.41 3.12
C THR A 113 -0.20 -0.83 2.79
N GLY A 114 -0.61 -1.61 3.79
CA GLY A 114 -1.45 -2.79 3.58
C GLY A 114 -2.82 -2.46 2.99
N ARG A 115 -3.45 -1.35 3.42
CA ARG A 115 -4.72 -0.88 2.84
C ARG A 115 -4.54 -0.44 1.39
N ASP A 116 -3.52 0.35 1.12
CA ASP A 116 -3.26 0.88 -0.23
C ASP A 116 -2.98 -0.25 -1.23
N LEU A 117 -2.22 -1.27 -0.82
CA LEU A 117 -1.98 -2.47 -1.61
C LEU A 117 -3.25 -3.27 -1.88
N CYS A 118 -4.06 -3.52 -0.84
CA CYS A 118 -5.32 -4.25 -0.98
C CYS A 118 -6.29 -3.52 -1.92
N ALA A 119 -6.39 -2.19 -1.78
CA ALA A 119 -7.28 -1.36 -2.59
C ALA A 119 -6.86 -1.38 -4.06
N LYS A 120 -5.58 -1.19 -4.36
CA LYS A 120 -5.07 -1.23 -5.74
C LYS A 120 -5.17 -2.61 -6.37
N LEU A 121 -4.87 -3.68 -5.62
CA LEU A 121 -5.01 -5.03 -6.15
C LEU A 121 -6.48 -5.34 -6.47
N LYS A 122 -7.44 -4.83 -5.69
CA LYS A 122 -8.88 -4.95 -5.99
C LYS A 122 -9.28 -4.23 -7.27
N GLU A 123 -8.67 -3.08 -7.59
CA GLU A 123 -8.95 -2.33 -8.83
C GLU A 123 -8.40 -3.04 -10.06
N GLN A 124 -7.25 -3.72 -9.93
CA GLN A 124 -6.61 -4.43 -11.04
C GLN A 124 -7.15 -5.86 -11.26
N LEU A 125 -7.76 -6.46 -10.25
CA LEU A 125 -8.31 -7.81 -10.36
C LEU A 125 -9.69 -7.82 -10.99
N ASP A 126 -9.84 -8.64 -12.03
CA ASP A 126 -11.13 -8.92 -12.64
C ASP A 126 -12.09 -9.66 -11.71
N ARG A 127 -13.38 -9.41 -11.90
CA ARG A 127 -14.42 -10.08 -11.13
C ARG A 127 -14.57 -11.53 -11.58
N SER A 128 -14.35 -12.45 -10.64
CA SER A 128 -14.60 -13.87 -10.81
C SER A 128 -16.06 -14.26 -10.51
N LEU A 129 -16.46 -15.50 -10.84
CA LEU A 129 -17.79 -16.05 -10.49
C LEU A 129 -17.97 -16.31 -8.98
N PHE A 130 -16.87 -16.31 -8.24
CA PHE A 130 -16.81 -16.43 -6.79
C PHE A 130 -16.18 -15.17 -6.18
N GLU A 131 -16.32 -15.03 -4.87
CA GLU A 131 -15.78 -13.90 -4.12
C GLU A 131 -14.27 -14.08 -3.95
N VAL A 132 -13.50 -13.07 -4.33
CA VAL A 132 -12.05 -13.05 -4.12
C VAL A 132 -11.75 -12.13 -2.94
N VAL A 133 -11.09 -12.70 -1.94
CA VAL A 133 -10.69 -12.00 -0.73
C VAL A 133 -9.23 -11.63 -0.85
N ILE A 134 -8.91 -10.35 -0.68
CA ILE A 134 -7.54 -9.83 -0.67
C ILE A 134 -7.25 -9.39 0.76
N GLN A 135 -6.10 -9.78 1.31
CA GLN A 135 -5.73 -9.43 2.68
C GLN A 135 -4.27 -9.01 2.71
N ALA A 136 -3.94 -8.08 3.60
CA ALA A 136 -2.56 -7.81 3.99
C ALA A 136 -2.36 -8.29 5.43
N SER A 137 -1.30 -9.02 5.68
CA SER A 137 -0.92 -9.57 6.97
C SER A 137 0.43 -9.01 7.40
N ALA A 138 0.52 -8.53 8.63
CA ALA A 138 1.79 -8.16 9.25
C ALA A 138 1.97 -8.99 10.52
N GLN A 139 3.12 -9.68 10.65
CA GLN A 139 3.40 -10.59 11.77
C GLN A 139 2.26 -11.61 12.05
N GLY A 140 1.63 -12.13 10.99
CA GLY A 140 0.53 -13.09 11.09
C GLY A 140 -0.84 -12.50 11.45
N LYS A 141 -0.95 -11.19 11.64
CA LYS A 141 -2.22 -10.49 11.88
C LYS A 141 -2.69 -9.78 10.61
N ILE A 142 -3.96 -9.95 10.26
CA ILE A 142 -4.58 -9.23 9.14
C ILE A 142 -4.72 -7.74 9.49
N VAL A 143 -3.97 -6.89 8.79
CA VAL A 143 -3.98 -5.43 8.98
C VAL A 143 -4.94 -4.71 8.03
N ALA A 144 -5.20 -5.31 6.86
CA ALA A 144 -6.14 -4.80 5.86
C ALA A 144 -6.83 -5.95 5.13
N ARG A 145 -8.06 -5.70 4.66
CA ARG A 145 -8.86 -6.66 3.92
C ARG A 145 -9.73 -5.94 2.90
N GLU A 146 -9.65 -6.39 1.66
CA GLU A 146 -10.54 -6.00 0.57
C GLU A 146 -11.23 -7.22 -0.04
N THR A 147 -12.33 -6.98 -0.75
CA THR A 147 -13.11 -8.07 -1.35
C THR A 147 -13.62 -7.68 -2.72
N VAL A 148 -13.26 -8.47 -3.73
CA VAL A 148 -13.78 -8.37 -5.09
C VAL A 148 -15.10 -9.15 -5.16
N LYS A 149 -16.18 -8.43 -5.45
CA LYS A 149 -17.52 -9.02 -5.51
C LYS A 149 -17.63 -10.01 -6.66
N ALA A 150 -18.20 -11.18 -6.35
CA ALA A 150 -18.48 -12.22 -7.33
C ALA A 150 -19.51 -11.77 -8.38
N LEU A 151 -19.26 -12.08 -9.65
CA LEU A 151 -20.27 -11.99 -10.70
C LEU A 151 -21.47 -12.87 -10.35
N ARG A 152 -22.68 -12.37 -10.59
CA ARG A 152 -23.92 -13.09 -10.27
C ARG A 152 -24.86 -13.07 -11.47
N LYS A 153 -25.09 -14.27 -12.02
CA LYS A 153 -26.21 -14.47 -12.96
C LYS A 153 -27.53 -14.35 -12.20
N ASN A 154 -28.49 -13.61 -12.78
CA ASN A 154 -29.86 -13.58 -12.28
C ASN A 154 -30.56 -14.92 -12.59
N VAL A 155 -30.47 -15.86 -11.66
CA VAL A 155 -31.09 -17.20 -11.78
C VAL A 155 -32.62 -17.16 -11.71
N LEU A 156 -33.20 -16.06 -11.26
CA LEU A 156 -34.65 -15.90 -11.08
C LEU A 156 -35.35 -15.28 -12.30
N ALA A 157 -34.61 -14.88 -13.33
CA ALA A 157 -35.17 -14.17 -14.49
C ALA A 157 -36.34 -14.89 -15.19
N LYS A 158 -36.38 -16.23 -15.14
CA LYS A 158 -37.45 -17.05 -15.73
C LYS A 158 -38.53 -17.50 -14.71
N CYS A 159 -38.48 -16.99 -13.48
CA CYS A 159 -39.45 -17.33 -12.43
C CYS A 159 -40.59 -16.30 -12.42
N TYR A 160 -41.60 -16.52 -13.26
CA TYR A 160 -42.75 -15.60 -13.40
C TYR A 160 -43.84 -15.78 -12.32
N GLY A 161 -43.68 -16.74 -11.40
CA GLY A 161 -44.67 -17.08 -10.37
C GLY A 161 -44.27 -16.71 -8.93
N GLY A 162 -45.25 -16.84 -8.03
CA GLY A 162 -45.10 -16.66 -6.58
C GLY A 162 -44.44 -17.83 -5.84
N ASP A 163 -44.09 -18.92 -6.54
CA ASP A 163 -43.50 -20.10 -5.92
C ASP A 163 -42.12 -19.83 -5.30
N VAL A 164 -42.12 -19.60 -3.99
CA VAL A 164 -40.93 -19.34 -3.18
C VAL A 164 -39.99 -20.55 -3.14
N SER A 165 -40.54 -21.77 -3.23
CA SER A 165 -39.75 -23.00 -3.12
C SER A 165 -38.82 -23.17 -4.32
N ARG A 166 -39.30 -22.90 -5.54
CA ARG A 166 -38.49 -22.89 -6.77
C ARG A 166 -37.40 -21.82 -6.74
N LYS A 167 -37.71 -20.60 -6.27
CA LYS A 167 -36.72 -19.52 -6.13
C LYS A 167 -35.61 -19.91 -5.15
N ARG A 168 -35.96 -20.46 -3.98
CA ARG A 168 -34.99 -20.95 -2.98
C ARG A 168 -34.08 -22.04 -3.55
N LYS A 169 -34.63 -23.03 -4.26
CA LYS A 169 -33.85 -24.13 -4.86
C LYS A 169 -32.76 -23.61 -5.82
N LEU A 170 -33.08 -22.61 -6.65
CA LEU A 170 -32.13 -22.01 -7.59
C LEU A 170 -31.04 -21.20 -6.87
N LEU A 171 -31.40 -20.47 -5.81
CA LEU A 171 -30.47 -19.70 -4.98
C LEU A 171 -29.49 -20.62 -4.23
N GLU A 172 -29.98 -21.70 -3.63
CA GLU A 172 -29.13 -22.68 -2.95
C GLU A 172 -28.17 -23.37 -3.92
N LYS A 173 -28.64 -23.73 -5.14
CA LYS A 173 -27.76 -24.28 -6.18
C LYS A 173 -26.65 -23.28 -6.58
N GLN A 174 -26.99 -22.00 -6.72
CA GLN A 174 -26.01 -20.94 -7.01
C GLN A 174 -25.00 -20.78 -5.87
N LYS A 175 -25.46 -20.76 -4.61
CA LYS A 175 -24.62 -20.63 -3.42
C LYS A 175 -23.65 -21.81 -3.28
N ALA A 176 -24.13 -23.04 -3.45
CA ALA A 176 -23.31 -24.24 -3.42
C ALA A 176 -22.26 -24.24 -4.54
N GLY A 177 -22.64 -23.84 -5.76
CA GLY A 177 -21.73 -23.68 -6.90
C GLY A 177 -20.61 -22.68 -6.61
N LYS A 178 -20.95 -21.50 -6.08
CA LYS A 178 -19.96 -20.49 -5.68
C LYS A 178 -19.04 -20.98 -4.55
N LYS A 179 -19.56 -21.69 -3.56
CA LYS A 179 -18.75 -22.28 -2.48
C LYS A 179 -17.78 -23.35 -2.99
N LYS A 180 -18.17 -24.11 -4.01
CA LYS A 180 -17.28 -25.07 -4.68
C LYS A 180 -16.20 -24.34 -5.49
N MET A 181 -16.60 -23.35 -6.28
CA MET A 181 -15.67 -22.53 -7.05
C MET A 181 -14.64 -21.82 -6.17
N ARG A 182 -15.04 -21.26 -5.02
CA ARG A 182 -14.08 -20.61 -4.09
C ARG A 182 -13.03 -21.56 -3.52
N ARG A 183 -13.36 -22.84 -3.32
CA ARG A 183 -12.44 -23.82 -2.73
C ARG A 183 -11.38 -24.33 -3.72
N VAL A 184 -11.72 -24.35 -5.01
CA VAL A 184 -10.89 -24.94 -6.07
C VAL A 184 -10.30 -23.86 -6.97
N GLY A 185 -10.94 -22.69 -7.03
CA GLY A 185 -10.57 -21.59 -7.89
C GLY A 185 -9.30 -20.91 -7.42
N LYS A 186 -8.23 -21.10 -8.19
CA LYS A 186 -7.06 -20.24 -8.15
C LYS A 186 -7.43 -18.91 -8.81
N VAL A 187 -6.91 -17.82 -8.25
CA VAL A 187 -7.02 -16.50 -8.85
C VAL A 187 -5.66 -16.19 -9.43
N ASP A 188 -5.59 -16.16 -10.76
CA ASP A 188 -4.38 -15.71 -11.44
C ASP A 188 -4.31 -14.19 -11.34
N VAL A 189 -3.18 -13.69 -10.84
CA VAL A 189 -2.90 -12.25 -10.79
C VAL A 189 -2.27 -11.86 -12.14
N PRO A 190 -2.90 -10.97 -12.93
CA PRO A 190 -2.32 -10.51 -14.18
C PRO A 190 -0.94 -9.87 -13.95
N GLN A 191 -0.01 -10.02 -14.91
CA GLN A 191 1.30 -9.36 -14.82
C GLN A 191 1.18 -7.83 -14.79
N GLU A 192 0.20 -7.26 -15.48
CA GLU A 192 -0.08 -5.82 -15.47
C GLU A 192 -0.39 -5.30 -14.07
N ALA A 193 -1.19 -6.08 -13.31
CA ALA A 193 -1.50 -5.77 -11.92
C ALA A 193 -0.23 -5.75 -11.05
N PHE A 194 0.73 -6.62 -11.34
CA PHE A 194 2.02 -6.66 -10.64
C PHE A 194 2.86 -5.39 -10.91
N TYR A 195 3.00 -4.99 -12.17
CA TYR A 195 3.74 -3.76 -12.52
C TYR A 195 3.11 -2.50 -11.91
N ALA A 196 1.77 -2.43 -11.90
CA ALA A 196 1.06 -1.32 -11.26
C ALA A 196 1.32 -1.24 -9.74
N LEU A 197 1.54 -2.39 -9.09
CA LEU A 197 1.84 -2.46 -7.66
C LEU A 197 3.33 -2.25 -7.34
N MET A 198 4.25 -2.53 -8.26
CA MET A 198 5.68 -2.18 -8.10
C MET A 198 5.92 -0.68 -8.17
N ARG A 199 5.12 0.06 -8.95
CA ARG A 199 5.16 1.53 -8.98
C ARG A 199 4.66 2.19 -7.68
N LEU A 200 4.23 1.40 -6.70
CA LEU A 200 3.82 1.89 -5.37
C LEU A 200 4.98 2.07 -4.38
N ASN A 201 6.20 1.84 -4.84
CA ASN A 201 7.40 1.91 -4.01
C ASN A 201 8.21 3.14 -4.31
#